data_AF-A0A2D4GY79-F1
#
_entry.id   AF-A0A2D4GY79-F1
#
_cell.length_a   1.000
_cell.length_b   1.000
_cell.length_c   1.000
_cell.angle_alpha   90.00
_cell.angle_beta   90.00
_cell.angle_gamma   90.00
#
_symmetry.space_group_name_H-M   'P 1'
#
loop_
_entity.id
_entity.type
_entity.pdbx_description
1 polymer ?
#
loop_
_entity_poly.entity_id
_entity_poly.type
_entity_poly.pdbx_seq_one_letter_code
_entity_poly.pdbx_strand_id
1 'polypeptide(L)'
;RGANGSDEAPPASLAFLAMLLLGSQTPAVAPGPPWGRTAPPGPPIVLVPGDLGNQLEAKLDKPAVVHYLCSKKTDSYFTLWLNLELLLPVIIDCWIDNIRLVYNRTSGTTVPPDGVDIKVPGFGKTFALEFLDPSKRSVGTYFYTLVQKLVDLGYERDESIRGAPYDWRKAPNENGDYFEALQKLIEIMYEEYGEPVVLIAHSMGNMYSLYFLSHQPQEWKDKYIRDFVSLGAPWGGVAKAFRVLASGDNNRIPVISSFKIRDQQRSAVSTSWLLPYNYTWSPEKIFVSTPSANYTVRDFQKFYADIGFEDGWLMRKATEALIYSMPPPGVRTHCLYGTGVNTPDSFFYDSLPDKEPKIFYGNGDGTVNLESALQCQKWIGQQEQKVVLYELPGNEHIEMLYNNLTISYVKKVLFGS
;
A
#
# COMPACT_ATOMS: atom_id res chain seq x y z
N ARG A 1 -54.78 -39.61 -64.46
CA ARG A 1 -54.81 -40.29 -63.14
C ARG A 1 -53.97 -41.57 -63.29
N GLY A 2 -52.78 -41.58 -62.71
CA GLY A 2 -51.78 -42.67 -62.76
C GLY A 2 -50.48 -42.08 -62.19
N ALA A 3 -49.90 -42.58 -61.11
CA ALA A 3 -49.31 -43.90 -60.82
C ALA A 3 -47.78 -43.85 -60.98
N ASN A 4 -47.13 -44.24 -59.88
CA ASN A 4 -45.71 -44.49 -59.59
C ASN A 4 -44.71 -44.72 -60.75
N GLY A 5 -43.50 -44.18 -60.52
CA GLY A 5 -42.27 -44.98 -60.45
C GLY A 5 -41.30 -44.89 -61.63
N SER A 6 -40.06 -44.44 -61.38
CA SER A 6 -38.81 -45.18 -61.66
C SER A 6 -37.56 -44.33 -61.40
N ASP A 7 -36.54 -45.04 -60.89
CA ASP A 7 -35.20 -44.61 -60.48
C ASP A 7 -34.31 -44.08 -61.60
N GLU A 8 -33.36 -43.20 -61.26
CA GLU A 8 -31.97 -43.24 -61.75
C GLU A 8 -31.07 -42.23 -61.00
N ALA A 9 -29.84 -42.64 -60.69
CA ALA A 9 -28.74 -41.84 -60.11
C ALA A 9 -27.56 -41.81 -61.12
N PRO A 10 -26.44 -41.08 -60.93
CA PRO A 10 -26.15 -39.75 -60.36
C PRO A 10 -25.45 -38.83 -61.44
N PRO A 11 -24.75 -37.72 -61.14
CA PRO A 11 -23.39 -37.78 -60.59
C PRO A 11 -23.06 -36.73 -59.53
N ALA A 12 -22.04 -37.06 -58.75
CA ALA A 12 -21.41 -36.24 -57.74
C ALA A 12 -20.75 -34.99 -58.32
N SER A 13 -21.15 -33.80 -57.85
CA SER A 13 -20.28 -32.62 -57.64
C SER A 13 -21.13 -31.46 -57.10
N LEU A 14 -20.73 -30.91 -55.94
CA LEU A 14 -21.10 -29.60 -55.34
C LEU A 14 -21.26 -29.64 -53.80
N ALA A 15 -20.50 -30.48 -53.09
CA ALA A 15 -20.43 -30.43 -51.62
C ALA A 15 -19.01 -30.67 -51.10
N PHE A 16 -18.01 -30.12 -51.80
CA PHE A 16 -16.60 -30.16 -51.40
C PHE A 16 -15.97 -28.77 -51.61
N LEU A 17 -16.45 -27.75 -50.90
CA LEU A 17 -15.73 -26.45 -50.82
C LEU A 17 -16.10 -25.61 -49.58
N ALA A 18 -16.39 -26.23 -48.43
CA ALA A 18 -16.70 -25.49 -47.20
C ALA A 18 -16.17 -26.15 -45.90
N MET A 19 -15.18 -27.04 -45.97
CA MET A 19 -14.56 -27.67 -44.80
C MET A 19 -13.04 -27.84 -44.97
N LEU A 20 -12.31 -26.77 -45.32
CA LEU A 20 -10.84 -26.82 -45.40
C LEU A 20 -10.14 -25.48 -45.03
N LEU A 21 -10.80 -24.64 -44.22
CA LEU A 21 -10.17 -23.43 -43.62
C LEU A 21 -10.26 -23.43 -42.08
N LEU A 22 -10.33 -24.59 -41.45
CA LEU A 22 -9.91 -24.76 -40.06
C LEU A 22 -8.39 -24.94 -40.06
N GLY A 23 -7.69 -23.86 -40.43
CA GLY A 23 -6.29 -23.73 -40.09
C GLY A 23 -6.18 -23.72 -38.58
N SER A 24 -5.45 -24.70 -38.06
CA SER A 24 -4.94 -24.74 -36.70
C SER A 24 -4.34 -23.38 -36.35
N GLN A 25 -5.06 -22.58 -35.57
CA GLN A 25 -4.44 -21.46 -34.86
C GLN A 25 -3.56 -22.10 -33.79
N THR A 26 -2.28 -22.26 -34.11
CA THR A 26 -1.25 -22.39 -33.09
C THR A 26 -1.40 -21.18 -32.17
N PRO A 27 -1.45 -21.36 -30.83
CA PRO A 27 -1.41 -20.22 -29.93
C PRO A 27 -0.16 -19.41 -30.26
N ALA A 28 -0.33 -18.09 -30.42
CA ALA A 28 0.80 -17.19 -30.60
C ALA A 28 1.72 -17.36 -29.39
N VAL A 29 2.86 -18.00 -29.60
CA VAL A 29 3.94 -18.05 -28.63
C VAL A 29 4.43 -16.62 -28.47
N ALA A 30 4.26 -16.05 -27.28
CA ALA A 30 4.83 -14.75 -26.95
C ALA A 30 6.32 -14.75 -27.32
N PRO A 31 6.84 -13.67 -27.94
CA PRO A 31 8.25 -13.60 -28.24
C PRO A 31 9.03 -13.78 -26.92
N GLY A 32 9.91 -14.78 -26.89
CA GLY A 32 10.78 -15.03 -25.74
C GLY A 32 11.63 -13.78 -25.44
N PRO A 33 12.14 -13.66 -24.20
CA PRO A 33 12.87 -12.47 -23.77
C PRO A 33 14.03 -12.17 -24.74
N PRO A 34 14.34 -10.88 -24.99
CA PRO A 34 15.47 -10.50 -25.83
C PRO A 34 16.75 -11.19 -25.33
N TRP A 35 17.54 -11.67 -26.29
CA TRP A 35 18.65 -12.60 -26.08
C TRP A 35 19.54 -12.25 -24.89
N GLY A 36 19.60 -13.16 -23.90
CA GLY A 36 20.59 -13.14 -22.81
C GLY A 36 20.03 -13.15 -21.39
N ARG A 37 18.73 -12.88 -21.18
CA ARG A 37 18.09 -12.98 -19.85
C ARG A 37 17.45 -14.36 -19.65
N THR A 38 17.77 -15.02 -18.54
CA THR A 38 17.05 -16.20 -18.07
C THR A 38 15.59 -15.83 -17.79
N ALA A 39 14.64 -16.58 -18.36
CA ALA A 39 13.23 -16.36 -18.07
C ALA A 39 13.01 -16.48 -16.55
N PRO A 40 12.26 -15.56 -15.92
CA PRO A 40 12.01 -15.63 -14.48
C PRO A 40 11.29 -16.94 -14.14
N PRO A 41 11.42 -17.44 -12.91
CA PRO A 41 10.81 -18.70 -12.50
C PRO A 41 9.27 -18.63 -12.48
N GLY A 42 8.71 -17.43 -12.59
CA GLY A 42 7.27 -17.14 -12.59
C GLY A 42 7.00 -15.70 -13.09
N PRO A 43 5.80 -15.15 -12.83
CA PRO A 43 5.39 -13.83 -13.33
C PRO A 43 6.29 -12.71 -12.75
N PRO A 44 6.44 -11.56 -13.43
CA PRO A 44 7.09 -10.41 -12.82
C PRO A 44 6.33 -9.90 -11.58
N ILE A 45 7.06 -9.39 -10.59
CA ILE A 45 6.50 -8.91 -9.31
C ILE A 45 6.82 -7.44 -9.09
N VAL A 46 5.80 -6.67 -8.70
CA VAL A 46 5.98 -5.31 -8.17
C VAL A 46 5.56 -5.27 -6.70
N LEU A 47 6.46 -4.76 -5.86
CA LEU A 47 6.26 -4.60 -4.42
C LEU A 47 5.85 -3.17 -4.07
N VAL A 48 4.74 -3.00 -3.35
CA VAL A 48 4.24 -1.69 -2.92
C VAL A 48 4.28 -1.60 -1.38
N PRO A 49 5.14 -0.75 -0.80
CA PRO A 49 5.31 -0.67 0.64
C PRO A 49 4.17 0.06 1.35
N GLY A 50 4.14 -0.02 2.68
CA GLY A 50 3.18 0.67 3.53
C GLY A 50 3.70 2.01 4.03
N ASP A 51 3.00 2.60 4.99
CA ASP A 51 3.50 3.77 5.71
C ASP A 51 4.85 3.44 6.37
N LEU A 52 5.77 4.40 6.34
CA LEU A 52 7.17 4.23 6.75
C LEU A 52 7.96 3.15 5.98
N GLY A 53 7.38 2.54 4.94
CA GLY A 53 7.86 1.28 4.35
C GLY A 53 8.92 1.40 3.26
N ASN A 54 9.42 2.60 2.99
CA ASN A 54 10.58 2.80 2.14
C ASN A 54 11.42 3.98 2.59
N GLN A 55 12.69 3.97 2.19
CA GLN A 55 13.60 5.08 2.44
C GLN A 55 13.10 6.42 1.87
N LEU A 56 13.51 7.51 2.50
CA LEU A 56 13.41 8.89 1.97
C LEU A 56 14.78 9.57 2.08
N GLU A 57 15.14 10.36 1.07
CA GLU A 57 16.34 11.19 1.07
C GLU A 57 15.99 12.68 1.11
N ALA A 58 16.82 13.48 1.77
CA ALA A 58 16.64 14.93 1.83
C ALA A 58 17.92 15.70 1.49
N LYS A 59 17.74 16.91 0.96
CA LYS A 59 18.79 17.92 0.78
C LYS A 59 18.34 19.25 1.37
N LEU A 60 19.23 19.95 2.08
CA LEU A 60 18.90 21.16 2.84
C LEU A 60 19.61 22.40 2.30
N ASP A 61 18.88 23.52 2.29
CA ASP A 61 19.35 24.91 2.19
C ASP A 61 18.36 25.83 2.93
N LYS A 62 18.18 25.57 4.23
CA LYS A 62 17.14 26.15 5.07
C LYS A 62 17.51 27.58 5.52
N PRO A 63 16.53 28.51 5.55
CA PRO A 63 16.77 29.87 6.03
C PRO A 63 17.06 29.91 7.55
N ALA A 64 16.39 29.05 8.31
CA ALA A 64 16.48 28.96 9.77
C ALA A 64 16.42 27.50 10.25
N VAL A 65 16.79 27.30 11.51
CA VAL A 65 16.76 25.99 12.17
C VAL A 65 16.19 26.13 13.58
N VAL A 66 15.55 25.07 14.07
CA VAL A 66 14.93 25.03 15.39
C VAL A 66 15.93 24.93 16.54
N HIS A 67 17.16 24.46 16.26
CA HIS A 67 18.24 24.35 17.23
C HIS A 67 19.60 24.54 16.54
N TYR A 68 20.61 25.02 17.27
CA TYR A 68 21.95 25.28 16.71
C TYR A 68 22.68 24.02 16.23
N LEU A 69 22.27 22.84 16.71
CA LEU A 69 22.79 21.54 16.28
C LEU A 69 22.24 21.07 14.93
N CYS A 70 21.17 21.71 14.42
CA CYS A 70 20.57 21.32 13.17
C CYS A 70 21.32 21.92 11.98
N SER A 71 21.61 21.10 10.97
CA SER A 71 22.22 21.55 9.73
C SER A 71 21.27 22.47 8.96
N LYS A 72 21.74 23.67 8.61
CA LYS A 72 21.04 24.55 7.66
C LYS A 72 21.17 24.06 6.22
N LYS A 73 22.35 23.55 5.85
CA LYS A 73 22.68 23.21 4.47
C LYS A 73 23.39 21.85 4.39
N THR A 74 23.14 21.11 3.32
CA THR A 74 23.88 19.88 2.98
C THR A 74 24.37 19.93 1.54
N ASP A 75 25.58 19.42 1.28
CA ASP A 75 26.16 19.42 -0.07
C ASP A 75 25.44 18.42 -0.99
N SER A 76 25.09 17.25 -0.44
CA SER A 76 24.38 16.17 -1.11
C SER A 76 23.08 15.81 -0.40
N TYR A 77 22.32 14.91 -1.03
CA TYR A 77 21.24 14.22 -0.33
C TYR A 77 21.82 13.31 0.76
N PHE A 78 21.06 13.12 1.83
CA PHE A 78 21.30 12.13 2.88
C PHE A 78 20.02 11.36 3.17
N THR A 79 20.14 10.15 3.72
CA THR A 79 18.98 9.35 4.14
C THR A 79 18.28 10.02 5.32
N LEU A 80 17.08 10.53 5.08
CA LEU A 80 16.20 11.12 6.08
C LEU A 80 15.39 10.07 6.82
N TRP A 81 14.99 9.00 6.13
CA TRP A 81 14.29 7.86 6.70
C TRP A 81 14.81 6.56 6.09
N LEU A 82 15.13 5.51 6.85
CA LEU A 82 15.33 5.49 8.30
C LEU A 82 16.80 5.79 8.62
N ASN A 83 17.04 6.74 9.52
CA ASN A 83 18.35 6.95 10.12
C ASN A 83 18.16 7.14 11.64
N LEU A 84 18.60 6.13 12.41
CA LEU A 84 18.39 6.10 13.87
C LEU A 84 19.14 7.22 14.61
N GLU A 85 20.25 7.71 14.06
CA GLU A 85 21.01 8.81 14.67
C GLU A 85 20.21 10.12 14.65
N LEU A 86 19.37 10.30 13.63
CA LEU A 86 18.47 11.46 13.52
C LEU A 86 17.31 11.41 14.51
N LEU A 87 17.04 10.25 15.13
CA LEU A 87 15.94 10.04 16.06
C LEU A 87 16.37 10.12 17.53
N LEU A 88 17.65 10.39 17.80
CA LEU A 88 18.15 10.59 19.16
C LEU A 88 17.53 11.85 19.81
N PRO A 89 17.44 11.89 21.16
CA PRO A 89 16.95 13.08 21.86
C PRO A 89 17.76 14.32 21.44
N VAL A 90 17.09 15.49 21.38
CA VAL A 90 17.61 16.76 20.85
C VAL A 90 17.77 16.78 19.32
N ILE A 91 18.29 15.72 18.70
CA ILE A 91 18.44 15.65 17.22
C ILE A 91 17.08 15.44 16.53
N ILE A 92 16.16 14.76 17.18
CA ILE A 92 14.81 14.51 16.65
C ILE A 92 14.07 15.80 16.27
N ASP A 93 14.30 16.92 16.98
CA ASP A 93 13.69 18.21 16.63
C ASP A 93 14.18 18.70 15.25
N CYS A 94 15.44 18.45 14.89
CA CYS A 94 15.98 18.71 13.56
C CYS A 94 15.35 17.81 12.50
N TRP A 95 15.16 16.52 12.83
CA TRP A 95 14.51 15.56 11.93
C TRP A 95 13.06 15.93 11.65
N ILE A 96 12.28 16.25 12.69
CA ILE A 96 10.87 16.69 12.57
C ILE A 96 10.78 17.93 11.68
N ASP A 97 11.63 18.95 11.89
CA ASP A 97 11.60 20.18 11.10
C ASP A 97 12.01 19.99 9.63
N ASN A 98 12.67 18.88 9.29
CA ASN A 98 13.01 18.54 7.92
C ASN A 98 11.94 17.66 7.26
N ILE A 99 11.42 16.65 7.96
CA ILE A 99 10.50 15.67 7.37
C ILE A 99 9.04 16.11 7.40
N ARG A 100 8.67 17.09 8.23
CA ARG A 100 7.28 17.55 8.31
C ARG A 100 6.77 18.06 6.97
N LEU A 101 5.49 17.88 6.71
CA LEU A 101 4.80 18.56 5.61
C LEU A 101 4.17 19.86 6.10
N VAL A 102 4.17 20.89 5.25
CA VAL A 102 3.45 22.14 5.47
C VAL A 102 2.16 22.09 4.65
N TYR A 103 1.02 22.14 5.33
CA TYR A 103 -0.28 22.16 4.67
C TYR A 103 -0.65 23.57 4.22
N ASN A 104 -0.92 23.74 2.93
CA ASN A 104 -1.39 25.00 2.37
C ASN A 104 -2.92 24.97 2.30
N ARG A 105 -3.58 25.73 3.19
CA ARG A 105 -5.04 25.82 3.27
C ARG A 105 -5.71 26.38 2.01
N THR A 106 -4.97 27.09 1.15
CA THR A 106 -5.49 27.68 -0.08
C THR A 106 -5.53 26.65 -1.21
N SER A 107 -4.43 25.92 -1.42
CA SER A 107 -4.37 24.88 -2.47
C SER A 107 -4.97 23.54 -2.02
N GLY A 108 -5.09 23.31 -0.71
CA GLY A 108 -5.51 22.02 -0.15
C GLY A 108 -4.44 20.93 -0.25
N THR A 109 -3.20 21.31 -0.52
CA THR A 109 -2.05 20.41 -0.74
C THR A 109 -0.92 20.68 0.24
N THR A 110 0.09 19.83 0.24
CA THR A 110 1.26 19.88 1.09
C THR A 110 2.53 20.17 0.30
N VAL A 111 3.46 20.87 0.96
CA VAL A 111 4.81 21.10 0.47
C VAL A 111 5.83 20.77 1.55
N PRO A 112 7.08 20.42 1.20
CA PRO A 112 8.18 20.39 2.16
C PRO A 112 8.42 21.78 2.79
N PRO A 113 9.11 21.85 3.95
CA PRO A 113 9.51 23.12 4.55
C PRO A 113 10.47 23.90 3.65
N ASP A 114 10.54 25.23 3.83
CA ASP A 114 11.43 26.09 3.04
C ASP A 114 12.89 25.62 3.10
N GLY A 115 13.51 25.49 1.92
CA GLY A 115 14.88 25.02 1.79
C GLY A 115 15.06 23.53 2.07
N VAL A 116 14.00 22.73 2.03
CA VAL A 116 14.09 21.26 2.13
C VAL A 116 13.57 20.64 0.84
N ASP A 117 14.41 19.85 0.20
CA ASP A 117 13.98 18.97 -0.90
C ASP A 117 13.98 17.52 -0.44
N ILE A 118 12.94 16.77 -0.79
CA ILE A 118 12.78 15.35 -0.42
C ILE A 118 12.46 14.54 -1.65
N LYS A 119 13.18 13.44 -1.81
CA LYS A 119 12.95 12.48 -2.90
C LYS A 119 12.86 11.05 -2.38
N VAL A 120 12.26 10.21 -3.19
CA VAL A 120 12.10 8.78 -2.95
C VAL A 120 13.18 8.03 -3.74
N PRO A 121 14.19 7.44 -3.09
CA PRO A 121 15.20 6.65 -3.78
C PRO A 121 14.65 5.27 -4.19
N GLY A 122 15.29 4.67 -5.19
CA GLY A 122 15.10 3.24 -5.49
C GLY A 122 13.79 2.86 -6.18
N PHE A 123 13.13 3.77 -6.90
CA PHE A 123 12.01 3.38 -7.75
C PHE A 123 12.44 2.37 -8.83
N GLY A 124 11.70 1.27 -8.96
CA GLY A 124 12.07 0.13 -9.80
C GLY A 124 13.11 -0.80 -9.18
N LYS A 125 13.64 -0.47 -7.99
CA LYS A 125 14.63 -1.26 -7.25
C LYS A 125 14.07 -1.80 -5.94
N THR A 126 14.68 -2.83 -5.37
CA THR A 126 14.19 -3.43 -4.12
C THR A 126 14.85 -2.88 -2.86
N PHE A 127 16.08 -2.36 -2.95
CA PHE A 127 16.89 -2.02 -1.77
C PHE A 127 16.20 -1.05 -0.79
N ALA A 128 15.45 -0.07 -1.31
CA ALA A 128 14.86 1.01 -0.52
C ALA A 128 13.68 0.54 0.37
N LEU A 129 13.08 -0.62 0.05
CA LEU A 129 12.01 -1.24 0.83
C LEU A 129 12.44 -2.55 1.52
N GLU A 130 13.56 -3.15 1.11
CA GLU A 130 14.14 -4.30 1.81
C GLU A 130 14.68 -3.89 3.19
N PHE A 131 15.48 -2.82 3.22
CA PHE A 131 16.04 -2.24 4.43
C PHE A 131 15.73 -0.74 4.48
N LEU A 132 14.98 -0.32 5.49
CA LEU A 132 14.68 1.09 5.75
C LEU A 132 15.92 1.85 6.23
N ASP A 133 16.80 1.19 6.99
CA ASP A 133 18.09 1.72 7.40
C ASP A 133 19.19 1.21 6.45
N PRO A 134 19.90 2.09 5.71
CA PRO A 134 20.97 1.69 4.79
C PRO A 134 22.12 0.91 5.44
N SER A 135 22.30 1.00 6.76
CA SER A 135 23.25 0.18 7.53
C SER A 135 22.84 -1.30 7.64
N LYS A 136 21.63 -1.65 7.17
CA LYS A 136 21.06 -3.01 7.14
C LYS A 136 20.97 -3.67 8.51
N ARG A 137 20.83 -2.86 9.57
CA ARG A 137 20.51 -3.34 10.91
C ARG A 137 19.12 -3.99 10.92
N SER A 138 18.96 -5.03 11.73
CA SER A 138 17.72 -5.82 11.81
C SER A 138 16.47 -4.99 12.10
N VAL A 139 16.61 -3.90 12.86
CA VAL A 139 15.54 -2.95 13.19
C VAL A 139 14.95 -2.26 11.95
N GLY A 140 15.71 -2.14 10.86
CA GLY A 140 15.25 -1.58 9.59
C GLY A 140 14.83 -2.64 8.56
N THR A 141 14.84 -3.93 8.91
CA THR A 141 14.43 -5.00 7.99
C THR A 141 12.92 -4.96 7.75
N TYR A 142 12.50 -4.91 6.49
CA TYR A 142 11.09 -4.84 6.12
C TYR A 142 10.73 -5.87 5.04
N PHE A 143 10.91 -5.58 3.74
CA PHE A 143 10.63 -6.57 2.68
C PHE A 143 11.76 -7.60 2.45
N TYR A 144 12.93 -7.42 3.06
CA TYR A 144 14.12 -8.23 2.75
C TYR A 144 13.86 -9.73 2.81
N THR A 145 13.19 -10.23 3.85
CA THR A 145 12.95 -11.68 4.00
C THR A 145 12.08 -12.22 2.86
N LEU A 146 11.01 -11.52 2.50
CA LEU A 146 10.16 -11.90 1.38
C LEU A 146 10.94 -11.89 0.06
N VAL A 147 11.66 -10.80 -0.22
CA VAL A 147 12.48 -10.66 -1.43
C VAL A 147 13.52 -11.77 -1.50
N GLN A 148 14.26 -12.01 -0.41
CA GLN A 148 15.27 -13.05 -0.37
C GLN A 148 14.68 -14.44 -0.62
N LYS A 149 13.51 -14.75 -0.05
CA LYS A 149 12.84 -16.04 -0.29
C LYS A 149 12.34 -16.22 -1.72
N LEU A 150 12.07 -15.14 -2.44
CA LEU A 150 11.73 -15.18 -3.86
C LEU A 150 13.00 -15.28 -4.72
N VAL A 151 14.08 -14.61 -4.33
CA VAL A 151 15.39 -14.72 -4.99
C VAL A 151 15.94 -16.15 -4.88
N ASP A 152 15.77 -16.79 -3.72
CA ASP A 152 16.12 -18.21 -3.51
C ASP A 152 15.34 -19.16 -4.46
N LEU A 153 14.25 -18.69 -5.09
CA LEU A 153 13.45 -19.42 -6.08
C LEU A 153 13.78 -19.04 -7.52
N GLY A 154 14.75 -18.16 -7.74
CA GLY A 154 15.20 -17.73 -9.07
C GLY A 154 14.73 -16.35 -9.51
N TYR A 155 14.02 -15.58 -8.66
CA TYR A 155 13.78 -14.16 -8.97
C TYR A 155 15.07 -13.34 -8.89
N GLU A 156 15.13 -12.26 -9.65
CA GLU A 156 16.28 -11.37 -9.70
C GLU A 156 15.86 -9.97 -9.27
N ARG A 157 16.54 -9.43 -8.24
CA ARG A 157 16.30 -8.08 -7.73
C ARG A 157 16.52 -7.06 -8.84
N ASP A 158 15.68 -6.03 -8.86
CA ASP A 158 15.71 -4.93 -9.83
C ASP A 158 15.40 -5.37 -11.27
N GLU A 159 15.13 -6.66 -11.48
CA GLU A 159 14.77 -7.29 -12.75
C GLU A 159 13.34 -7.82 -12.66
N SER A 160 13.17 -9.11 -12.31
CA SER A 160 11.87 -9.78 -12.25
C SER A 160 11.10 -9.51 -10.95
N ILE A 161 11.76 -8.95 -9.93
CA ILE A 161 11.13 -8.37 -8.75
C ILE A 161 11.60 -6.92 -8.57
N ARG A 162 10.65 -5.98 -8.61
CA ARG A 162 10.92 -4.54 -8.51
C ARG A 162 10.10 -3.90 -7.41
N GLY A 163 10.65 -2.84 -6.81
CA GLY A 163 9.95 -2.03 -5.81
C GLY A 163 9.32 -0.78 -6.40
N ALA A 164 8.16 -0.40 -5.88
CA ALA A 164 7.48 0.87 -6.16
C ALA A 164 7.38 1.71 -4.87
N PRO A 165 8.52 2.21 -4.33
CA PRO A 165 8.51 3.13 -3.20
C PRO A 165 7.87 4.48 -3.57
N TYR A 166 7.28 5.16 -2.59
CA TYR A 166 6.62 6.46 -2.78
C TYR A 166 6.82 7.37 -1.56
N ASP A 167 6.37 8.62 -1.66
CA ASP A 167 6.33 9.52 -0.50
C ASP A 167 5.11 9.16 0.36
N TRP A 168 5.32 8.25 1.31
CA TRP A 168 4.29 7.71 2.19
C TRP A 168 3.72 8.72 3.20
N ARG A 169 4.30 9.93 3.29
CA ARG A 169 3.74 11.01 4.11
C ARG A 169 2.47 11.59 3.51
N LYS A 170 2.29 11.43 2.19
CA LYS A 170 1.18 11.99 1.42
C LYS A 170 0.08 10.95 1.21
N ALA A 171 -1.10 11.43 0.81
CA ALA A 171 -2.18 10.59 0.28
C ALA A 171 -2.11 10.53 -1.27
N PRO A 172 -2.87 9.62 -1.93
CA PRO A 172 -2.77 9.41 -3.38
C PRO A 172 -2.96 10.66 -4.25
N ASN A 173 -3.82 11.59 -3.82
CA ASN A 173 -4.10 12.84 -4.56
C ASN A 173 -2.86 13.73 -4.78
N GLU A 174 -1.76 13.50 -4.07
CA GLU A 174 -0.52 14.27 -4.18
C GLU A 174 0.67 13.43 -4.68
N ASN A 175 0.41 12.22 -5.20
CA ASN A 175 1.40 11.27 -5.71
C ASN A 175 1.13 10.87 -7.18
N GLY A 176 0.62 11.81 -7.99
CA GLY A 176 0.29 11.56 -9.41
C GLY A 176 1.45 10.98 -10.23
N ASP A 177 2.63 11.61 -10.14
CA ASP A 177 3.85 11.17 -10.84
C ASP A 177 4.25 9.72 -10.48
N TYR A 178 3.99 9.30 -9.23
CA TYR A 178 4.22 7.93 -8.79
C TYR A 178 3.31 6.94 -9.52
N PHE A 179 2.02 7.26 -9.69
CA PHE A 179 1.09 6.36 -10.37
C PHE A 179 1.38 6.25 -11.87
N GLU A 180 1.81 7.33 -12.51
CA GLU A 180 2.30 7.28 -13.89
C GLU A 180 3.55 6.40 -14.01
N ALA A 181 4.50 6.54 -13.07
CA ALA A 181 5.70 5.73 -13.05
C ALA A 181 5.39 4.25 -12.76
N LEU A 182 4.42 3.96 -11.89
CA LEU A 182 3.96 2.61 -11.56
C LEU A 182 3.33 1.94 -12.78
N GLN A 183 2.45 2.65 -13.50
CA GLN A 183 1.86 2.15 -14.74
C GLN A 183 2.94 1.78 -15.76
N LYS A 184 3.89 2.71 -16.00
CA LYS A 184 5.01 2.48 -16.92
C LYS A 184 5.90 1.31 -16.49
N LEU A 185 6.17 1.17 -15.19
CA LEU A 185 6.95 0.06 -14.65
C LEU A 185 6.29 -1.29 -14.94
N ILE A 186 4.98 -1.38 -14.72
CA ILE A 186 4.20 -2.60 -14.97
C ILE A 186 4.20 -2.94 -16.46
N GLU A 187 3.97 -1.96 -17.33
CA GLU A 187 4.00 -2.14 -18.78
C GLU A 187 5.39 -2.60 -19.26
N ILE A 188 6.47 -1.99 -18.77
CA ILE A 188 7.85 -2.40 -19.08
C ILE A 188 8.10 -3.85 -18.66
N MET A 189 7.72 -4.22 -17.43
CA MET A 189 7.92 -5.59 -16.95
C MET A 189 7.10 -6.60 -17.74
N TYR A 190 5.87 -6.25 -18.15
CA TYR A 190 5.07 -7.10 -19.04
C TYR A 190 5.76 -7.35 -20.38
N GLU A 191 6.28 -6.30 -21.03
CA GLU A 191 6.97 -6.43 -22.32
C GLU A 191 8.32 -7.16 -22.19
N GLU A 192 9.04 -6.99 -21.08
CA GLU A 192 10.32 -7.67 -20.84
C GLU A 192 10.16 -9.17 -20.56
N TYR A 193 9.09 -9.57 -19.86
CA TYR A 193 8.91 -10.94 -19.37
C TYR A 193 7.77 -11.72 -20.05
N GLY A 194 6.95 -11.05 -20.87
CA GLY A 194 5.84 -11.67 -21.61
C GLY A 194 4.67 -12.14 -20.73
N GLU A 195 4.65 -11.75 -19.44
CA GLU A 195 3.65 -12.18 -18.46
C GLU A 195 3.08 -10.98 -17.69
N PRO A 196 1.78 -10.99 -17.35
CA PRO A 196 1.17 -10.00 -16.47
C PRO A 196 1.76 -10.02 -15.07
N VAL A 197 1.85 -8.83 -14.46
CA VAL A 197 2.53 -8.58 -13.19
C VAL A 197 1.66 -9.03 -12.01
N VAL A 198 2.30 -9.60 -10.99
CA VAL A 198 1.71 -9.75 -9.65
C VAL A 198 2.06 -8.54 -8.79
N LEU A 199 1.04 -7.82 -8.33
CA LEU A 199 1.20 -6.74 -7.36
C LEU A 199 1.16 -7.33 -5.95
N ILE A 200 2.21 -7.12 -5.16
CA ILE A 200 2.22 -7.48 -3.74
C ILE A 200 2.33 -6.20 -2.93
N ALA A 201 1.31 -5.88 -2.15
CA ALA A 201 1.30 -4.67 -1.35
C ALA A 201 1.14 -4.98 0.15
N HIS A 202 1.75 -4.14 0.99
CA HIS A 202 1.68 -4.26 2.43
C HIS A 202 1.05 -3.02 3.08
N SER A 203 0.20 -3.22 4.09
CA SER A 203 -0.40 -2.16 4.89
C SER A 203 -1.01 -1.05 4.01
N MET A 204 -0.66 0.22 4.21
CA MET A 204 -1.14 1.35 3.41
C MET A 204 -0.85 1.22 1.90
N GLY A 205 0.16 0.45 1.49
CA GLY A 205 0.44 0.16 0.09
C GLY A 205 -0.75 -0.46 -0.63
N ASN A 206 -1.58 -1.20 0.09
CA ASN A 206 -2.83 -1.76 -0.44
C ASN A 206 -3.84 -0.68 -0.84
N MET A 207 -3.92 0.40 -0.05
CA MET A 207 -4.80 1.53 -0.34
C MET A 207 -4.31 2.30 -1.57
N TYR A 208 -2.99 2.45 -1.72
CA TYR A 208 -2.36 3.00 -2.91
C TYR A 208 -2.60 2.14 -4.15
N SER A 209 -2.44 0.81 -4.03
CA SER A 209 -2.70 -0.13 -5.12
C SER A 209 -4.17 -0.16 -5.52
N LEU A 210 -5.10 -0.11 -4.57
CA LEU A 210 -6.54 -0.02 -4.86
C LEU A 210 -6.89 1.28 -5.56
N TYR A 211 -6.34 2.41 -5.10
CA TYR A 211 -6.49 3.70 -5.76
C TYR A 211 -5.98 3.63 -7.19
N PHE A 212 -4.76 3.12 -7.40
CA PHE A 212 -4.20 2.93 -8.73
C PHE A 212 -5.11 2.08 -9.63
N LEU A 213 -5.49 0.88 -9.20
CA LEU A 213 -6.31 -0.04 -9.99
C LEU A 213 -7.71 0.51 -10.29
N SER A 214 -8.29 1.31 -9.39
CA SER A 214 -9.59 1.95 -9.65
C SER A 214 -9.54 3.04 -10.73
N HIS A 215 -8.36 3.58 -11.03
CA HIS A 215 -8.14 4.59 -12.06
C HIS A 215 -7.60 4.01 -13.37
N GLN A 216 -7.42 2.68 -13.45
CA GLN A 216 -7.02 2.00 -14.68
C GLN A 216 -8.24 1.41 -15.40
N PRO A 217 -8.32 1.51 -16.74
CA PRO A 217 -9.35 0.82 -17.52
C PRO A 217 -9.33 -0.69 -17.25
N GLN A 218 -10.49 -1.35 -17.29
CA GLN A 218 -10.58 -2.78 -17.05
C GLN A 218 -9.73 -3.59 -18.06
N GLU A 219 -9.74 -3.20 -19.33
CA GLU A 219 -8.92 -3.81 -20.39
C GLU A 219 -7.41 -3.73 -20.08
N TRP A 220 -6.96 -2.62 -19.49
CA TRP A 220 -5.56 -2.48 -19.08
C TRP A 220 -5.23 -3.46 -17.95
N LYS A 221 -6.11 -3.55 -16.95
CA LYS A 221 -5.93 -4.47 -15.82
C LYS A 221 -5.92 -5.93 -16.27
N ASP A 222 -6.83 -6.31 -17.15
CA ASP A 222 -6.92 -7.67 -17.69
C ASP A 222 -5.67 -8.05 -18.51
N LYS A 223 -5.03 -7.08 -19.17
CA LYS A 223 -3.78 -7.30 -19.92
C LYS A 223 -2.56 -7.38 -19.01
N TYR A 224 -2.42 -6.46 -18.06
CA TYR A 224 -1.15 -6.22 -17.36
C TYR A 224 -1.08 -6.75 -15.93
N ILE A 225 -2.20 -7.05 -15.28
CA ILE A 225 -2.24 -7.47 -13.88
C ILE A 225 -2.74 -8.90 -13.77
N ARG A 226 -1.89 -9.78 -13.22
CA ARG A 226 -2.22 -11.19 -13.03
C ARG A 226 -2.98 -11.41 -11.74
N ASP A 227 -2.39 -10.98 -10.63
CA ASP A 227 -2.93 -11.11 -9.29
C ASP A 227 -2.56 -9.88 -8.44
N PHE A 228 -3.45 -9.51 -7.52
CA PHE A 228 -3.18 -8.55 -6.46
C PHE A 228 -3.14 -9.28 -5.11
N VAL A 229 -1.95 -9.40 -4.53
CA VAL A 229 -1.72 -9.99 -3.20
C VAL A 229 -1.65 -8.86 -2.17
N SER A 230 -2.70 -8.77 -1.36
CA SER A 230 -2.87 -7.76 -0.33
C SER A 230 -2.50 -8.31 1.03
N LEU A 231 -1.45 -7.77 1.65
CA LEU A 231 -0.98 -8.15 2.98
C LEU A 231 -1.35 -7.09 4.02
N GLY A 232 -2.22 -7.43 4.97
CA GLY A 232 -2.52 -6.58 6.13
C GLY A 232 -3.16 -5.23 5.76
N ALA A 233 -4.11 -5.21 4.83
CA ALA A 233 -4.66 -3.98 4.29
C ALA A 233 -5.61 -3.24 5.27
N PRO A 234 -5.40 -1.94 5.54
CA PRO A 234 -6.28 -1.12 6.35
C PRO A 234 -7.46 -0.56 5.53
N TRP A 235 -8.23 -1.43 4.86
CA TRP A 235 -9.30 -1.02 3.94
C TRP A 235 -10.29 -0.02 4.52
N GLY A 236 -10.61 -0.13 5.81
CA GLY A 236 -11.57 0.72 6.52
C GLY A 236 -10.95 1.81 7.38
N GLY A 237 -9.64 2.04 7.25
CA GLY A 237 -8.85 2.81 8.21
C GLY A 237 -8.59 2.04 9.51
N VAL A 238 -7.79 2.62 10.40
CA VAL A 238 -7.35 1.98 11.66
C VAL A 238 -7.71 2.84 12.86
N ALA A 239 -8.19 2.22 13.95
CA ALA A 239 -8.53 2.95 15.16
C ALA A 239 -7.30 3.65 15.76
N LYS A 240 -6.10 3.06 15.66
CA LYS A 240 -4.87 3.63 16.22
C LYS A 240 -4.53 5.04 15.71
N ALA A 241 -5.03 5.44 14.53
CA ALA A 241 -4.82 6.77 13.99
C ALA A 241 -5.34 7.89 14.92
N PHE A 242 -6.41 7.62 15.70
CA PHE A 242 -6.86 8.55 16.73
C PHE A 242 -5.80 8.81 17.81
N ARG A 243 -5.13 7.75 18.30
CA ARG A 243 -4.05 7.90 19.28
C ARG A 243 -2.85 8.63 18.70
N VAL A 244 -2.44 8.27 17.48
CA VAL A 244 -1.34 8.92 16.75
C VAL A 244 -1.58 10.43 16.64
N LEU A 245 -2.78 10.85 16.25
CA LEU A 245 -3.12 12.27 16.12
C LEU A 245 -3.26 12.97 17.49
N ALA A 246 -3.80 12.30 18.51
CA ALA A 246 -4.01 12.89 19.83
C ALA A 246 -2.71 13.01 20.63
N SER A 247 -2.05 11.90 20.95
CA SER A 247 -0.91 11.85 21.89
C SER A 247 0.40 11.40 21.23
N GLY A 248 0.36 11.02 19.95
CA GLY A 248 1.49 10.45 19.22
C GLY A 248 1.68 8.97 19.52
N ASP A 249 2.45 8.29 18.66
CA ASP A 249 2.82 6.89 18.85
C ASP A 249 4.30 6.71 18.53
N ASN A 250 5.11 6.39 19.53
CA ASN A 250 6.53 6.10 19.29
C ASN A 250 6.78 4.70 18.68
N ASN A 251 5.73 3.95 18.33
CA ASN A 251 5.81 2.61 17.73
C ASN A 251 6.75 1.67 18.50
N ARG A 252 6.74 1.78 19.84
CA ARG A 252 7.60 1.02 20.76
C ARG A 252 9.10 1.29 20.62
N ILE A 253 9.50 2.39 19.98
CA ILE A 253 10.90 2.85 19.94
C ILE A 253 11.16 3.66 21.23
N PRO A 254 11.82 3.09 22.26
CA PRO A 254 11.79 3.67 23.62
C PRO A 254 12.50 5.03 23.74
N VAL A 255 13.41 5.31 22.82
CA VAL A 255 14.19 6.57 22.76
C VAL A 255 13.37 7.74 22.22
N ILE A 256 12.24 7.48 21.55
CA ILE A 256 11.39 8.51 20.94
C ILE A 256 10.22 8.82 21.88
N SER A 257 10.02 10.11 22.17
CA SER A 257 8.84 10.59 22.89
C SER A 257 7.62 10.60 21.96
N SER A 258 6.51 9.98 22.38
CA SER A 258 5.22 10.00 21.66
C SER A 258 4.79 11.44 21.34
N PHE A 259 4.86 12.34 22.32
CA PHE A 259 4.44 13.73 22.14
C PHE A 259 5.31 14.51 21.14
N LYS A 260 6.60 14.18 21.06
CA LYS A 260 7.51 14.81 20.08
C LYS A 260 7.25 14.29 18.67
N ILE A 261 7.14 12.97 18.49
CA ILE A 261 6.91 12.39 17.17
C ILE A 261 5.52 12.75 16.60
N ARG A 262 4.56 13.07 17.48
CA ARG A 262 3.22 13.55 17.11
C ARG A 262 3.24 14.68 16.08
N ASP A 263 4.18 15.61 16.16
CA ASP A 263 4.23 16.75 15.23
C ASP A 263 4.50 16.28 13.79
N GLN A 264 5.42 15.34 13.62
CA GLN A 264 5.66 14.71 12.33
C GLN A 264 4.44 13.89 11.88
N GLN A 265 3.87 13.08 12.78
CA GLN A 265 2.76 12.18 12.46
C GLN A 265 1.50 12.94 12.06
N ARG A 266 1.21 14.09 12.70
CA ARG A 266 0.15 15.01 12.32
C ARG A 266 0.40 15.64 10.95
N SER A 267 1.65 16.00 10.65
CA SER A 267 1.97 16.63 9.37
C SER A 267 1.78 15.68 8.17
N ALA A 268 1.91 14.36 8.37
CA ALA A 268 1.68 13.37 7.34
C ALA A 268 0.17 13.23 7.04
N VAL A 269 -0.23 13.63 5.84
CA VAL A 269 -1.62 13.55 5.33
C VAL A 269 -2.14 12.11 5.36
N SER A 270 -1.26 11.13 5.14
CA SER A 270 -1.59 9.70 5.21
C SER A 270 -2.20 9.29 6.55
N THR A 271 -1.81 9.90 7.66
CA THR A 271 -2.37 9.63 8.99
C THR A 271 -3.86 9.99 9.06
N SER A 272 -4.23 11.19 8.60
CA SER A 272 -5.62 11.64 8.53
C SER A 272 -6.44 10.85 7.51
N TRP A 273 -5.79 10.44 6.41
CA TRP A 273 -6.39 9.59 5.38
C TRP A 273 -6.78 8.20 5.92
N LEU A 274 -5.98 7.62 6.82
CA LEU A 274 -6.21 6.29 7.41
C LEU A 274 -7.11 6.29 8.66
N LEU A 275 -7.76 7.41 9.00
CA LEU A 275 -8.80 7.42 10.02
C LEU A 275 -9.98 6.50 9.64
N PRO A 276 -10.68 5.90 10.62
CA PRO A 276 -11.82 5.01 10.41
C PRO A 276 -12.92 5.56 9.47
N TYR A 277 -13.42 4.71 8.57
CA TYR A 277 -14.48 5.04 7.61
C TYR A 277 -15.84 4.42 7.97
N ASN A 278 -16.93 5.09 7.59
CA ASN A 278 -18.29 4.68 7.96
C ASN A 278 -18.82 3.45 7.18
N TYR A 279 -18.19 3.04 6.07
CA TYR A 279 -18.53 1.79 5.39
C TYR A 279 -17.99 0.56 6.13
N THR A 280 -17.09 0.76 7.09
CA THR A 280 -16.55 -0.29 7.96
C THR A 280 -17.11 -0.20 9.36
N TRP A 281 -17.04 1.00 9.94
CA TRP A 281 -17.31 1.21 11.35
C TRP A 281 -18.68 1.82 11.56
N SER A 282 -19.42 1.31 12.55
CA SER A 282 -20.68 1.93 12.96
C SER A 282 -20.45 3.41 13.28
N PRO A 283 -21.30 4.31 12.77
CA PRO A 283 -21.24 5.72 13.11
C PRO A 283 -21.39 6.03 14.61
N GLU A 284 -21.89 5.07 15.39
CA GLU A 284 -22.10 5.15 16.84
C GLU A 284 -20.93 4.58 17.65
N LYS A 285 -19.95 3.93 17.00
CA LYS A 285 -18.75 3.42 17.68
C LYS A 285 -17.91 4.58 18.22
N ILE A 286 -17.67 4.56 19.51
CA ILE A 286 -16.80 5.50 20.20
C ILE A 286 -15.35 5.02 20.07
N PHE A 287 -14.51 5.80 19.37
CA PHE A 287 -13.08 5.52 19.26
C PHE A 287 -12.28 6.20 20.37
N VAL A 288 -12.67 7.43 20.71
CA VAL A 288 -12.04 8.19 21.79
C VAL A 288 -13.12 8.62 22.77
N SER A 289 -12.87 8.42 24.06
CA SER A 289 -13.71 8.93 25.13
C SER A 289 -12.88 9.69 26.16
N THR A 290 -13.51 10.66 26.79
CA THR A 290 -12.98 11.49 27.88
C THR A 290 -14.08 11.67 28.93
N PRO A 291 -13.79 12.20 30.13
CA PRO A 291 -14.83 12.52 31.10
C PRO A 291 -15.94 13.46 30.59
N SER A 292 -15.68 14.26 29.55
CA SER A 292 -16.60 15.31 29.06
C SER A 292 -17.08 15.12 27.62
N ALA A 293 -16.49 14.22 26.84
CA ALA A 293 -16.81 14.06 25.41
C ALA A 293 -16.47 12.65 24.88
N ASN A 294 -17.23 12.24 23.85
CA ASN A 294 -16.98 11.05 23.04
C ASN A 294 -16.75 11.47 21.58
N TYR A 295 -15.93 10.71 20.86
CA TYR A 295 -15.62 10.95 19.46
C TYR A 295 -15.81 9.66 18.65
N THR A 296 -16.68 9.78 17.65
CA THR A 296 -16.99 8.76 16.65
C THR A 296 -16.45 9.18 15.28
N VAL A 297 -16.73 8.40 14.22
CA VAL A 297 -16.45 8.83 12.83
C VAL A 297 -17.26 10.07 12.40
N ARG A 298 -18.32 10.45 13.14
CA ARG A 298 -19.09 11.69 12.87
C ARG A 298 -18.44 12.94 13.49
N ASP A 299 -17.51 12.76 14.41
CA ASP A 299 -17.00 13.83 15.28
C ASP A 299 -15.59 14.30 14.91
N PHE A 300 -15.08 13.97 13.71
CA PHE A 300 -13.70 14.30 13.32
C PHE A 300 -13.38 15.79 13.42
N GLN A 301 -14.27 16.68 12.96
CA GLN A 301 -14.04 18.11 13.07
C GLN A 301 -13.87 18.57 14.52
N LYS A 302 -14.74 18.08 15.42
CA LYS A 302 -14.66 18.37 16.86
C LYS A 302 -13.38 17.77 17.45
N PHE A 303 -13.04 16.53 17.11
CA PHE A 303 -11.81 15.88 17.55
C PHE A 303 -10.57 16.69 17.18
N TYR A 304 -10.44 17.12 15.92
CA TYR A 304 -9.31 17.93 15.46
C TYR A 304 -9.22 19.29 16.16
N ALA A 305 -10.35 19.94 16.43
CA ALA A 305 -10.39 21.17 17.22
C ALA A 305 -9.90 20.93 18.65
N ASP A 306 -10.39 19.89 19.31
CA ASP A 306 -10.09 19.59 20.72
C ASP A 306 -8.64 19.13 20.95
N ILE A 307 -7.98 18.58 19.92
CA ILE A 307 -6.54 18.25 19.98
C ILE A 307 -5.62 19.39 19.48
N GLY A 308 -6.19 20.54 19.10
CA GLY A 308 -5.47 21.71 18.60
C GLY A 308 -4.80 21.50 17.24
N PHE A 309 -5.41 20.75 16.32
CA PHE A 309 -4.86 20.44 15.01
C PHE A 309 -5.90 20.55 13.88
N GLU A 310 -6.40 21.76 13.64
CA GLU A 310 -7.45 22.01 12.64
C GLU A 310 -7.05 21.67 11.19
N ASP A 311 -5.76 21.78 10.84
CA ASP A 311 -5.27 21.41 9.51
C ASP A 311 -5.56 19.93 9.20
N GLY A 312 -5.52 19.05 10.20
CA GLY A 312 -5.85 17.65 10.03
C GLY A 312 -7.30 17.41 9.60
N TRP A 313 -8.25 18.29 9.98
CA TRP A 313 -9.61 18.23 9.46
C TRP A 313 -9.67 18.58 7.97
N LEU A 314 -8.88 19.57 7.54
CA LEU A 314 -8.78 19.93 6.12
C LEU A 314 -8.13 18.81 5.30
N MET A 315 -7.06 18.20 5.82
CA MET A 315 -6.43 17.01 5.23
C MET A 315 -7.42 15.85 5.10
N ARG A 316 -8.24 15.58 6.14
CA ARG A 316 -9.27 14.53 6.09
C ARG A 316 -10.30 14.82 4.99
N LYS A 317 -10.85 16.03 4.92
CA LYS A 317 -11.80 16.42 3.87
C LYS A 317 -11.21 16.29 2.46
N ALA A 318 -9.94 16.61 2.29
CA ALA A 318 -9.26 16.53 1.00
C ALA A 318 -9.04 15.07 0.53
N THR A 319 -9.07 14.09 1.44
CA THR A 319 -8.64 12.72 1.15
C THR A 319 -9.71 11.65 1.35
N GLU A 320 -10.77 11.91 2.12
CA GLU A 320 -11.76 10.87 2.43
C GLU A 320 -12.51 10.36 1.20
N ALA A 321 -12.77 11.24 0.24
CA ALA A 321 -13.44 10.89 -1.00
C ALA A 321 -12.61 9.90 -1.84
N LEU A 322 -11.29 9.89 -1.69
CA LEU A 322 -10.38 8.99 -2.43
C LEU A 322 -10.65 7.52 -2.14
N ILE A 323 -11.26 7.19 -0.98
CA ILE A 323 -11.59 5.81 -0.60
C ILE A 323 -13.09 5.51 -0.76
N TYR A 324 -13.98 6.45 -0.42
CA TYR A 324 -15.43 6.25 -0.61
C TYR A 324 -15.82 5.99 -2.07
N SER A 325 -15.01 6.45 -3.03
CA SER A 325 -15.24 6.26 -4.45
C SER A 325 -14.69 4.95 -5.01
N MET A 326 -14.00 4.11 -4.23
CA MET A 326 -13.24 2.99 -4.81
C MET A 326 -14.08 1.72 -5.01
N PRO A 327 -14.31 1.28 -6.26
CA PRO A 327 -14.92 -0.01 -6.56
C PRO A 327 -13.97 -1.17 -6.20
N PRO A 328 -14.45 -2.43 -6.27
CA PRO A 328 -13.56 -3.59 -6.29
C PRO A 328 -12.41 -3.41 -7.30
N PRO A 329 -11.22 -3.97 -7.04
CA PRO A 329 -10.04 -3.73 -7.88
C PRO A 329 -10.19 -4.28 -9.31
N GLY A 330 -11.12 -5.21 -9.57
CA GLY A 330 -11.34 -5.77 -10.90
C GLY A 330 -10.20 -6.66 -11.39
N VAL A 331 -9.45 -7.25 -10.47
CA VAL A 331 -8.39 -8.24 -10.73
C VAL A 331 -8.49 -9.38 -9.72
N ARG A 332 -7.85 -10.52 -10.00
CA ARG A 332 -7.83 -11.62 -9.04
C ARG A 332 -7.11 -11.15 -7.78
N THR A 333 -7.81 -11.19 -6.65
CA THR A 333 -7.34 -10.56 -5.41
C THR A 333 -7.21 -11.58 -4.29
N HIS A 334 -6.06 -11.55 -3.61
CA HIS A 334 -5.76 -12.39 -2.46
C HIS A 334 -5.59 -11.50 -1.23
N CYS A 335 -6.58 -11.52 -0.33
CA CYS A 335 -6.56 -10.79 0.93
C CYS A 335 -6.00 -11.64 2.06
N LEU A 336 -4.76 -11.36 2.46
CA LEU A 336 -4.14 -11.96 3.63
C LEU A 336 -4.24 -10.98 4.81
N TYR A 337 -4.79 -11.45 5.93
CA TYR A 337 -5.00 -10.61 7.12
C TYR A 337 -4.70 -11.37 8.41
N GLY A 338 -4.05 -10.67 9.35
CA GLY A 338 -3.75 -11.22 10.67
C GLY A 338 -4.95 -11.20 11.61
N THR A 339 -5.04 -12.19 12.49
CA THR A 339 -6.05 -12.29 13.56
C THR A 339 -5.40 -12.74 14.87
N GLY A 340 -6.10 -12.58 15.98
CA GLY A 340 -5.66 -13.06 17.29
C GLY A 340 -4.55 -12.22 17.93
N VAL A 341 -4.21 -11.07 17.35
CA VAL A 341 -3.23 -10.11 17.93
C VAL A 341 -3.98 -8.93 18.53
N ASN A 342 -3.67 -8.58 19.78
CA ASN A 342 -4.27 -7.45 20.49
C ASN A 342 -4.06 -6.15 19.69
N THR A 343 -5.15 -5.63 19.12
CA THR A 343 -5.11 -4.48 18.22
C THR A 343 -5.83 -3.30 18.86
N PRO A 344 -5.22 -2.10 18.96
CA PRO A 344 -5.89 -0.94 19.54
C PRO A 344 -7.22 -0.66 18.86
N ASP A 345 -8.30 -0.58 19.64
CA ASP A 345 -9.68 -0.45 19.17
C ASP A 345 -10.33 0.87 19.60
N SER A 346 -10.11 1.27 20.84
CA SER A 346 -10.60 2.52 21.41
C SER A 346 -9.72 3.02 22.55
N PHE A 347 -9.86 4.30 22.88
CA PHE A 347 -8.96 5.03 23.76
C PHE A 347 -9.75 5.87 24.77
N PHE A 348 -9.46 5.69 26.05
CA PHE A 348 -9.96 6.60 27.09
C PHE A 348 -8.83 7.53 27.53
N TYR A 349 -9.08 8.83 27.46
CA TYR A 349 -8.17 9.88 27.92
C TYR A 349 -8.77 10.59 29.13
N ASP A 350 -8.02 10.68 30.22
CA ASP A 350 -8.37 11.57 31.34
C ASP A 350 -8.40 13.04 30.89
N SER A 351 -7.48 13.40 29.99
CA SER A 351 -7.35 14.72 29.39
C SER A 351 -6.69 14.59 28.02
N LEU A 352 -7.32 15.17 26.99
CA LEU A 352 -6.78 15.33 25.66
C LEU A 352 -6.04 16.68 25.53
N PRO A 353 -5.00 16.79 24.68
CA PRO A 353 -4.32 15.73 23.93
C PRO A 353 -3.03 15.19 24.60
N ASP A 354 -2.56 15.83 25.67
CA ASP A 354 -1.18 15.69 26.18
C ASP A 354 -1.01 14.66 27.32
N LYS A 355 -1.80 13.59 27.30
CA LYS A 355 -1.63 12.41 28.16
C LYS A 355 -1.77 11.14 27.34
N GLU A 356 -1.07 10.08 27.73
CA GLU A 356 -1.28 8.77 27.12
C GLU A 356 -2.65 8.19 27.55
N PRO A 357 -3.37 7.51 26.64
CA PRO A 357 -4.68 6.94 26.96
C PRO A 357 -4.57 5.58 27.64
N LYS A 358 -5.66 5.18 28.30
CA LYS A 358 -5.96 3.76 28.48
C LYS A 358 -6.43 3.19 27.13
N ILE A 359 -5.74 2.16 26.65
CA ILE A 359 -6.04 1.49 25.37
C ILE A 359 -6.93 0.28 25.63
N PHE A 360 -8.02 0.18 24.87
CA PHE A 360 -8.83 -1.03 24.77
C PHE A 360 -8.50 -1.73 23.47
N TYR A 361 -8.38 -3.06 23.54
CA TYR A 361 -7.91 -3.88 22.43
C TYR A 361 -9.06 -4.72 21.87
N GLY A 362 -9.10 -4.80 20.54
CA GLY A 362 -9.92 -5.71 19.77
C GLY A 362 -9.06 -6.72 19.00
N ASN A 363 -9.71 -7.42 18.07
CA ASN A 363 -9.05 -8.41 17.21
C ASN A 363 -8.42 -7.73 15.97
N GLY A 364 -7.33 -8.31 15.47
CA GLY A 364 -6.61 -7.85 14.30
C GLY A 364 -5.18 -8.39 14.27
N ASP A 365 -4.28 -7.65 13.63
CA ASP A 365 -2.86 -7.98 13.48
C ASP A 365 -1.92 -7.14 14.37
N GLY A 366 -2.46 -6.39 15.33
CA GLY A 366 -1.73 -5.48 16.22
C GLY A 366 -1.75 -4.02 15.76
N THR A 367 -2.04 -3.77 14.47
CA THR A 367 -2.20 -2.43 13.91
C THR A 367 -3.55 -2.25 13.20
N VAL A 368 -3.90 -3.18 12.32
CA VAL A 368 -5.12 -3.16 11.52
C VAL A 368 -6.19 -3.97 12.23
N ASN A 369 -7.30 -3.30 12.55
CA ASN A 369 -8.47 -3.94 13.13
C ASN A 369 -9.10 -4.93 12.13
N LEU A 370 -9.61 -6.05 12.64
CA LEU A 370 -10.18 -7.11 11.79
C LEU A 370 -11.32 -6.61 10.90
N GLU A 371 -12.18 -5.73 11.39
CA GLU A 371 -13.30 -5.14 10.66
C GLU A 371 -12.84 -4.38 9.41
N SER A 372 -11.68 -3.72 9.51
CA SER A 372 -11.03 -3.05 8.39
C SER A 372 -10.49 -4.08 7.39
N ALA A 373 -9.71 -5.06 7.85
CA ALA A 373 -9.09 -6.05 6.97
C ALA A 373 -10.12 -6.89 6.17
N LEU A 374 -11.31 -7.13 6.73
CA LEU A 374 -12.36 -7.92 6.10
C LEU A 374 -13.18 -7.19 5.02
N GLN A 375 -12.94 -5.90 4.73
CA GLN A 375 -13.74 -5.20 3.72
C GLN A 375 -13.67 -5.83 2.33
N CYS A 376 -12.55 -6.44 1.97
CA CYS A 376 -12.45 -7.10 0.67
C CYS A 376 -13.38 -8.33 0.53
N GLN A 377 -13.94 -8.86 1.62
CA GLN A 377 -15.03 -9.84 1.54
C GLN A 377 -16.22 -9.32 0.74
N LYS A 378 -16.52 -8.01 0.84
CA LYS A 378 -17.64 -7.38 0.14
C LYS A 378 -17.46 -7.38 -1.38
N TRP A 379 -16.22 -7.47 -1.87
CA TRP A 379 -15.93 -7.53 -3.30
C TRP A 379 -16.31 -8.88 -3.94
N ILE A 380 -16.56 -9.93 -3.14
CA ILE A 380 -17.06 -11.20 -3.65
C ILE A 380 -18.43 -10.97 -4.32
N GLY A 381 -18.51 -11.25 -5.62
CA GLY A 381 -19.71 -11.05 -6.42
C GLY A 381 -19.92 -9.61 -6.91
N GLN A 382 -19.03 -8.67 -6.57
CA GLN A 382 -19.04 -7.30 -7.13
C GLN A 382 -18.05 -7.11 -8.28
N GLN A 383 -17.22 -8.12 -8.56
CA GLN A 383 -16.33 -8.20 -9.71
C GLN A 383 -16.33 -9.64 -10.27
N GLU A 384 -16.01 -9.79 -11.55
CA GLU A 384 -15.93 -11.10 -12.20
C GLU A 384 -14.75 -11.93 -11.68
N GLN A 385 -13.63 -11.25 -11.43
CA GLN A 385 -12.39 -11.87 -10.99
C GLN A 385 -12.51 -12.33 -9.52
N LYS A 386 -11.91 -13.48 -9.22
CA LYS A 386 -12.01 -14.11 -7.89
C LYS A 386 -11.36 -13.26 -6.78
N VAL A 387 -12.04 -13.18 -5.64
CA VAL A 387 -11.49 -12.64 -4.38
C VAL A 387 -11.31 -13.78 -3.40
N VAL A 388 -10.10 -13.95 -2.88
CA VAL A 388 -9.72 -15.01 -1.95
C VAL A 388 -9.33 -14.40 -0.61
N LEU A 389 -9.99 -14.82 0.46
CA LEU A 389 -9.62 -14.45 1.81
C LEU A 389 -8.72 -15.53 2.41
N TYR A 390 -7.68 -15.11 3.12
CA TYR A 390 -6.75 -16.00 3.79
C TYR A 390 -6.36 -15.43 5.16
N GLU A 391 -6.89 -16.05 6.20
CA GLU A 391 -6.60 -15.68 7.59
C GLU A 391 -5.18 -16.14 7.98
N LEU A 392 -4.47 -15.30 8.73
CA LEU A 392 -3.15 -15.56 9.29
C LEU A 392 -3.23 -15.47 10.83
N PRO A 393 -3.64 -16.55 11.53
CA PRO A 393 -3.80 -16.52 12.98
C PRO A 393 -2.47 -16.24 13.71
N GLY A 394 -2.50 -15.30 14.66
CA GLY A 394 -1.35 -14.89 15.47
C GLY A 394 -0.26 -14.13 14.72
N ASN A 395 -0.50 -13.74 13.47
CA ASN A 395 0.51 -13.08 12.65
C ASN A 395 0.43 -11.56 12.80
N GLU A 396 1.48 -10.95 13.36
CA GLU A 396 1.55 -9.50 13.61
C GLU A 396 1.76 -8.71 12.30
N HIS A 397 1.35 -7.45 12.32
CA HIS A 397 1.31 -6.54 11.18
C HIS A 397 2.61 -6.49 10.36
N ILE A 398 3.78 -6.35 10.99
CA ILE A 398 5.06 -6.35 10.28
C ILE A 398 5.59 -7.79 10.15
N GLU A 399 5.36 -8.63 11.16
CA GLU A 399 5.78 -10.04 11.15
C GLU A 399 5.27 -10.83 9.96
N MET A 400 4.12 -10.46 9.40
CA MET A 400 3.56 -11.15 8.26
C MET A 400 4.47 -11.15 7.03
N LEU A 401 5.38 -10.17 6.87
CA LEU A 401 6.32 -10.11 5.75
C LEU A 401 7.43 -11.15 5.82
N TYR A 402 7.73 -11.68 7.01
CA TYR A 402 8.74 -12.73 7.21
C TYR A 402 8.15 -14.05 7.73
N ASN A 403 6.83 -14.11 7.94
CA ASN A 403 6.13 -15.31 8.36
C ASN A 403 6.12 -16.39 7.25
N ASN A 404 6.46 -17.62 7.62
CA ASN A 404 6.52 -18.75 6.68
C ASN A 404 5.17 -19.07 6.03
N LEU A 405 4.03 -18.86 6.70
CA LEU A 405 2.70 -19.08 6.13
C LEU A 405 2.42 -18.06 5.03
N THR A 406 2.70 -16.77 5.27
CA THR A 406 2.57 -15.72 4.25
C THR A 406 3.45 -16.03 3.05
N ILE A 407 4.73 -16.33 3.29
CA ILE A 407 5.69 -16.64 2.22
C ILE A 407 5.23 -17.87 1.43
N SER A 408 4.77 -18.93 2.09
CA SER A 408 4.27 -20.13 1.42
C SER A 408 3.03 -19.85 0.58
N TYR A 409 2.12 -18.99 1.07
CA TYR A 409 0.95 -18.57 0.30
C TYR A 409 1.35 -17.76 -0.93
N VAL A 410 2.29 -16.81 -0.79
CA VAL A 410 2.81 -16.02 -1.92
C VAL A 410 3.42 -16.96 -2.97
N LYS A 411 4.24 -17.94 -2.55
CA LYS A 411 4.78 -18.96 -3.47
C LYS A 411 3.68 -19.71 -4.22
N LYS A 412 2.64 -20.13 -3.51
CA LYS A 412 1.49 -20.81 -4.12
C LYS A 412 0.79 -19.95 -5.17
N VAL A 413 0.64 -18.65 -4.93
CA VAL A 413 0.09 -17.71 -5.93
C VAL A 413 1.00 -17.62 -7.15
N LEU A 414 2.31 -17.52 -6.95
CA LEU A 414 3.28 -17.34 -8.02
C LEU A 414 3.42 -18.58 -8.92
N PHE A 415 3.48 -19.78 -8.32
CA PHE A 415 3.85 -21.03 -9.00
C PHE A 415 2.73 -22.08 -9.08
N GLY A 416 1.56 -21.82 -8.47
CA GLY A 416 0.42 -22.74 -8.53
C GLY A 416 0.56 -24.06 -7.75
N SER A 417 1.56 -24.21 -6.88
CA SER A 417 1.78 -25.39 -6.03
C SER A 417 1.79 -25.06 -4.54
#